data_AF-A0A2J6IF04-F1
#
_entry.id   AF-A0A2J6IF04-F1
#
_cell.length_a   1.000
_cell.length_b   1.000
_cell.length_c   1.000
_cell.angle_alpha   90.00
_cell.angle_beta   90.00
_cell.angle_gamma   90.00
#
_symmetry.space_group_name_H-M   'P 1'
#
loop_
_entity.id
_entity.type
_entity.pdbx_description
1 polymer ?
#
loop_
_entity_poly.entity_id
_entity_poly.type
_entity_poly.pdbx_seq_one_letter_code
_entity_poly.pdbx_strand_id
1 'polypeptide(L)' 'MKKLKVIIFGSTGMVGKGVLYECIDSQDVELILLVNRSSLGINSPKVKEILHDDFTNFSSLENTL' A
#
# COMPACT_ATOMS: atom_id res chain seq x y z
N MET A 1 -21.66 -6.46 0.68
CA MET A 1 -20.40 -7.13 1.09
C MET A 1 -19.43 -6.07 1.60
N LYS A 2 -18.57 -6.43 2.57
CA LYS A 2 -17.58 -5.50 3.14
C LYS A 2 -16.36 -5.46 2.22
N LYS A 3 -15.95 -4.26 1.76
CA LYS A 3 -14.75 -4.10 0.95
C LYS A 3 -13.48 -4.18 1.79
N LEU A 4 -12.39 -4.57 1.15
CA LEU A 4 -11.08 -4.78 1.76
C LEU A 4 -10.28 -3.47 1.76
N LYS A 5 -9.63 -3.20 2.90
CA LYS A 5 -8.53 -2.25 3.00
C LYS A 5 -7.24 -3.04 3.14
N VAL A 6 -6.26 -2.76 2.28
CA VAL A 6 -5.03 -3.55 2.16
C VAL A 6 -3.82 -2.67 2.48
N ILE A 7 -2.88 -3.20 3.24
CA ILE A 7 -1.56 -2.59 3.43
C ILE A 7 -0.54 -3.47 2.72
N ILE A 8 0.32 -2.87 1.89
CA ILE A 8 1.35 -3.59 1.14
C ILE A 8 2.73 -3.02 1.47
N PHE A 9 3.54 -3.84 2.11
CA PHE A 9 4.98 -3.60 2.27
C PHE A 9 5.75 -4.22 1.11
N GLY A 10 6.87 -3.61 0.72
CA GLY A 10 7.73 -4.16 -0.32
C GLY A 10 7.09 -4.16 -1.71
N SER A 11 6.14 -3.26 -1.96
CA SER A 11 5.48 -3.12 -3.27
C SER A 11 6.42 -2.61 -4.36
N THR A 12 7.64 -2.18 -4.00
CA THR A 12 8.71 -1.83 -4.94
C THR A 12 9.38 -3.05 -5.58
N GLY A 13 9.27 -4.23 -4.96
CA GLY A 13 9.80 -5.48 -5.48
C GLY A 13 8.92 -6.10 -6.57
N MET A 14 9.47 -7.06 -7.31
CA MET A 14 8.78 -7.69 -8.45
C MET A 14 7.43 -8.32 -8.05
N VAL A 15 7.39 -9.06 -6.95
CA VAL A 15 6.18 -9.74 -6.47
C VAL A 15 5.19 -8.74 -5.87
N GLY A 16 5.66 -7.85 -5.00
CA GLY A 16 4.81 -6.84 -4.34
C GLY A 16 4.15 -5.90 -5.36
N LYS A 17 4.85 -5.58 -6.45
CA LYS A 17 4.30 -4.78 -7.54
C LYS A 17 3.19 -5.52 -8.30
N GLY A 18 3.33 -6.83 -8.52
CA GLY A 18 2.27 -7.66 -9.10
C GLY A 18 1.01 -7.68 -8.22
N VAL A 19 1.18 -7.87 -6.90
CA VAL A 19 0.07 -7.83 -5.93
C VAL A 19 -0.62 -6.46 -5.93
N LEU A 20 0.15 -5.37 -5.98
CA LEU A 20 -0.41 -4.01 -6.06
C LEU A 20 -1.33 -3.83 -7.27
N TYR A 21 -0.90 -4.26 -8.45
CA TYR A 21 -1.73 -4.13 -9.66
C TYR A 21 -3.04 -4.92 -9.54
N GLU A 22 -2.99 -6.16 -9.04
CA GLU A 22 -4.20 -6.96 -8.82
C GLU A 22 -5.15 -6.31 -7.80
N CYS A 23 -4.60 -5.73 -6.73
CA CYS A 23 -5.40 -4.99 -5.75
C CYS A 23 -6.04 -3.72 -6.34
N ILE A 24 -5.38 -3.03 -7.27
CA ILE A 24 -5.94 -1.85 -7.93
C ILE A 24 -7.15 -2.25 -8.77
N ASP A 25 -7.04 -3.35 -9.52
CA ASP A 25 -8.07 -3.82 -10.46
C ASP A 25 -9.25 -4.50 -9.74
N SER A 26 -9.00 -5.13 -8.59
CA SER A 26 -10.05 -5.81 -7.81
C SER A 26 -11.14 -4.85 -7.32
N GLN A 27 -12.40 -5.24 -7.57
CA GLN A 27 -13.58 -4.52 -7.07
C GLN A 27 -13.82 -4.72 -5.56
N ASP A 28 -13.25 -5.79 -5.01
CA ASP A 28 -13.34 -6.11 -3.59
C ASP A 28 -12.40 -5.26 -2.74
N VAL A 29 -11.40 -4.61 -3.36
CA VAL A 29 -10.47 -3.71 -2.69
C VAL A 29 -10.92 -2.25 -2.83
N GLU A 30 -11.08 -1.59 -1.69
CA GLU A 30 -11.48 -0.19 -1.58
C GLU A 30 -10.29 0.75 -1.43
N LEU A 31 -9.32 0.39 -0.59
CA LEU A 31 -8.20 1.24 -0.23
C LEU A 31 -6.92 0.41 -0.11
N ILE A 32 -5.83 0.94 -0.62
CA ILE A 32 -4.50 0.35 -0.60
C ILE A 32 -3.55 1.37 0.02
N LEU A 33 -2.86 0.98 1.09
CA LEU A 33 -1.77 1.75 1.64
C LEU A 33 -0.44 1.05 1.33
N LEU A 34 0.43 1.78 0.65
CA LEU A 34 1.80 1.37 0.40
C LEU A 34 2.69 1.94 1.49
N VAL A 35 3.47 1.08 2.13
CA VAL A 35 4.51 1.50 3.08
C VAL A 35 5.84 1.01 2.55
N ASN A 36 6.64 1.94 2.03
CA ASN A 36 7.89 1.65 1.34
C ASN A 36 8.99 2.62 1.78
N ARG A 37 10.24 2.31 1.44
CA ARG A 37 11.39 3.23 1.62
C ARG A 37 11.61 4.14 0.42
N SER A 38 10.99 3.83 -0.72
CA SER A 38 11.12 4.58 -1.97
C SER A 38 9.78 4.61 -2.69
N SER A 39 9.45 5.74 -3.31
CA SER A 39 8.17 5.91 -4.00
C SER A 39 8.07 5.05 -5.24
N LEU A 40 6.88 4.49 -5.49
CA LEU A 40 6.52 3.88 -6.77
C LEU A 40 5.88 4.86 -7.76
N GLY A 41 5.47 6.05 -7.32
CA GLY A 41 4.83 7.06 -8.18
C GLY A 41 3.51 6.61 -8.80
N ILE A 42 2.77 5.71 -8.12
CA ILE A 42 1.50 5.18 -8.63
C ILE A 42 0.38 6.18 -8.40
N ASN A 43 -0.24 6.62 -9.49
CA ASN A 43 -1.40 7.51 -9.45
C ASN A 43 -2.68 6.67 -9.60
N SER A 44 -3.33 6.34 -8.47
CA SER A 44 -4.62 5.65 -8.45
C SER A 44 -5.48 6.19 -7.30
N PRO A 45 -6.79 6.38 -7.49
CA PRO A 45 -7.68 6.88 -6.44
C PRO A 45 -7.81 5.91 -5.25
N LYS A 46 -7.47 4.64 -5.43
CA LYS A 46 -7.47 3.63 -4.35
C LYS A 46 -6.17 3.61 -3.56
N VAL A 47 -5.10 4.26 -4.03
CA VAL A 47 -3.75 4.10 -3.49
C VAL A 47 -3.35 5.32 -2.66
N LYS A 48 -2.87 5.06 -1.45
CA LYS A 48 -2.10 6.00 -0.63
C LYS A 48 -0.70 5.44 -0.46
N GLU A 49 0.31 6.29 -0.49
CA GLU A 49 1.70 5.90 -0.30
C GLU A 49 2.31 6.67 0.87
N ILE A 50 3.03 5.95 1.71
CA ILE A 50 3.82 6.50 2.79
C ILE A 50 5.25 6.00 2.63
N LEU A 51 6.17 6.96 2.68
CA LEU A 51 7.58 6.67 2.78
C LEU A 51 7.97 6.57 4.25
N HIS A 52 8.49 5.42 4.61
CA HIS A 52 8.87 5.10 5.98
C HIS A 52 10.22 4.42 5.97
N ASP A 53 11.24 5.06 6.55
CA ASP A 53 12.61 4.56 6.45
C ASP A 53 12.92 3.47 7.49
N ASP A 54 12.37 3.60 8.70
CA ASP A 54 12.66 2.71 9.84
C ASP A 54 11.54 1.69 10.09
N PHE A 55 11.60 0.56 9.42
CA PHE A 55 10.65 -0.55 9.57
C PHE A 55 10.67 -1.25 10.93
N THR A 56 11.52 -0.82 11.88
CA THR A 56 11.47 -1.31 13.27
C THR A 56 10.58 -0.44 14.16
N ASN A 57 10.14 0.74 13.69
CA ASN A 57 9.37 1.69 14.47
C ASN A 57 8.22 2.34 13.67
N PHE A 58 7.01 1.80 13.84
CA PHE A 58 5.80 2.30 13.20
C PHE A 58 4.99 3.30 14.05
N SER A 59 5.55 3.81 15.15
CA SER A 59 4.80 4.65 16.09
C SER A 59 4.19 5.90 15.43
N SER A 60 4.86 6.44 14.39
CA SER A 60 4.35 7.60 13.64
C SER A 60 3.17 7.28 12.71
N LEU A 61 2.87 6.01 12.47
CA LEU A 61 1.88 5.55 11.50
C LEU A 61 0.64 4.90 12.13
N GLU A 62 0.57 4.82 13.46
CA GLU A 62 -0.46 4.09 14.23
C GLU A 62 -1.90 4.40 13.81
N ASN A 63 -2.19 5.64 13.41
CA ASN A 63 -3.54 6.09 13.03
C ASN A 63 -3.75 6.22 11.51
N THR A 64 -2.96 5.51 10.71
CA THR A 64 -2.92 5.68 9.26
C THR A 64 -3.58 4.51 8.52
N LEU A 65 -4.90 4.32 8.64
CA LEU A 65 -5.76 3.62 7.65
C LEU A 65 -7.27 3.65 8.01
#